data_AF-A0A7C7L029-F1
#
_entry.id   AF-A0A7C7L029-F1
#
_cell.length_a   1.000
_cell.length_b   1.000
_cell.length_c   1.000
_cell.angle_alpha   90.00
_cell.angle_beta   90.00
_cell.angle_gamma   90.00
#
_symmetry.space_group_name_H-M   'P 1'
#
loop_
_entity.id
_entity.type
_entity.pdbx_description
1 polymer ?
#
loop_
_entity_poly.entity_id
_entity_poly.type
_entity_poly.pdbx_seq_one_letter_code
_entity_poly.pdbx_strand_id
1 'polypeptide(L)'
;MAQRLASLANPIKLLRHVNRDYETTLLYLTCLGFSGIPMKMAFKIISSDPIVDQGTSTIFKKIQLLTEKWGYVLAKTLRIASKQSGGDLGQLMARLSHAVSAGISLKDFVKIEFQKFLAVSEAEFEKTVERVKRLSEAYSALLSSMGFLSVSFLLMAMIYGSGETVTILNVSVFSIAATLGCITMLFLRTNIRREVLHRNPNKPDGLIRLEKMTKPLTASTLALLISGPFIVGGFVNSGGDWAMLTAALPLLTASPPLLIHGFLGSKWVKKATSSEAYLPMLMKSLGDYIAVTGSVYNAAKMMMLSDYGPLNRLIENLATRLKAGIPQNLALRNMGIETLSNLGYRALSIFGETLK
;
A
#
# COMPACT_ATOMS: atom_id res chain seq x y z
N MET A 1 -25.70 -18.56 -8.73
CA MET A 1 -25.13 -19.37 -7.61
C MET A 1 -23.63 -19.61 -7.77
N ALA A 2 -23.13 -19.93 -8.98
CA ALA A 2 -21.70 -20.16 -9.26
C ALA A 2 -20.75 -18.97 -8.97
N GLN A 3 -21.21 -17.72 -9.19
CA GLN A 3 -20.40 -16.52 -8.88
C GLN A 3 -20.17 -16.29 -7.38
N ARG A 4 -21.07 -16.75 -6.48
CA ARG A 4 -20.88 -16.64 -5.03
C ARG A 4 -19.87 -17.68 -4.52
N LEU A 5 -19.82 -18.86 -5.12
CA LEU A 5 -18.85 -19.92 -4.79
C LEU A 5 -17.43 -19.57 -5.27
N ALA A 6 -17.27 -18.85 -6.38
CA ALA A 6 -15.97 -18.36 -6.83
C ALA A 6 -15.36 -17.29 -5.89
N SER A 7 -16.19 -16.57 -5.12
CA SER A 7 -15.72 -15.60 -4.11
C SER A 7 -15.19 -16.26 -2.83
N LEU A 8 -15.63 -17.50 -2.55
CA LEU A 8 -15.18 -18.33 -1.43
C LEU A 8 -13.86 -19.05 -1.72
N ALA A 9 -13.45 -19.16 -2.99
CA ALA A 9 -12.24 -19.87 -3.40
C ALA A 9 -10.92 -19.10 -3.19
N ASN A 10 -10.99 -17.87 -2.66
CA ASN A 10 -9.81 -17.04 -2.46
C ASN A 10 -9.69 -16.65 -0.98
N PRO A 11 -9.14 -17.55 -0.12
CA PRO A 11 -9.04 -17.33 1.32
C PRO A 11 -8.29 -16.04 1.65
N ILE A 12 -7.37 -15.61 0.77
CA ILE A 12 -6.62 -14.36 0.88
C ILE A 12 -7.52 -13.11 0.73
N LYS A 13 -8.58 -13.16 -0.10
CA LYS A 13 -9.53 -12.05 -0.24
C LYS A 13 -10.50 -11.97 0.94
N LEU A 14 -10.96 -13.12 1.45
CA LEU A 14 -11.87 -13.19 2.60
C LEU A 14 -11.18 -12.75 3.89
N LEU A 15 -9.95 -13.20 4.13
CA LEU A 15 -9.12 -12.72 5.24
C LEU A 15 -8.82 -11.22 5.11
N ARG A 16 -8.60 -10.72 3.90
CA ARG A 16 -8.38 -9.28 3.65
C ARG A 16 -9.64 -8.44 3.90
N HIS A 17 -10.84 -8.93 3.62
CA HIS A 17 -12.09 -8.23 3.93
C HIS A 17 -12.38 -8.24 5.44
N VAL A 18 -12.28 -9.40 6.09
CA VAL A 18 -12.53 -9.54 7.54
C VAL A 18 -11.52 -8.74 8.37
N ASN A 19 -10.24 -8.70 7.98
CA ASN A 19 -9.23 -7.89 8.66
C ASN A 19 -9.47 -6.38 8.46
N ARG A 20 -9.91 -5.98 7.26
CA ARG A 20 -10.23 -4.58 6.95
C ARG A 20 -11.42 -4.07 7.77
N ASP A 21 -12.41 -4.92 8.01
CA ASP A 21 -13.58 -4.57 8.82
C ASP A 21 -13.20 -4.37 10.29
N TYR A 22 -12.29 -5.20 10.82
CA TYR A 22 -11.71 -5.01 12.15
C TYR A 22 -10.90 -3.71 12.25
N GLU A 23 -9.96 -3.49 11.33
CA GLU A 23 -9.09 -2.31 11.30
C GLU A 23 -9.90 -1.00 11.24
N THR A 24 -10.88 -0.93 10.34
CA THR A 24 -11.74 0.25 10.15
C THR A 24 -12.63 0.51 11.36
N THR A 25 -13.23 -0.54 11.92
CA THR A 25 -14.06 -0.45 13.13
C THR A 25 -13.23 -0.01 14.34
N LEU A 26 -12.03 -0.56 14.51
CA LEU A 26 -11.14 -0.19 15.60
C LEU A 26 -10.72 1.27 15.50
N LEU A 27 -10.31 1.73 14.32
CA LEU A 27 -9.94 3.14 14.08
C LEU A 27 -11.11 4.08 14.37
N TYR A 28 -12.32 3.73 13.93
CA TYR A 28 -13.50 4.57 14.15
C TYR A 28 -13.91 4.61 15.63
N LEU A 29 -13.92 3.46 16.30
CA LEU A 29 -14.10 3.37 17.75
C LEU A 29 -13.04 4.19 18.48
N THR A 30 -11.83 4.24 17.93
CA THR A 30 -10.71 4.99 18.51
C THR A 30 -10.92 6.49 18.45
N CYS A 31 -11.33 7.01 17.29
CA CYS A 31 -11.70 8.42 17.13
C CYS A 31 -12.84 8.81 18.08
N LEU A 32 -13.88 7.99 18.19
CA LEU A 32 -15.01 8.24 19.09
C LEU A 32 -14.65 8.11 20.59
N GLY A 33 -13.72 7.21 20.92
CA GLY A 33 -13.21 7.07 22.28
C GLY A 33 -12.39 8.28 22.72
N PHE A 34 -11.59 8.84 21.80
CA PHE A 34 -10.81 10.05 22.09
C PHE A 34 -11.65 11.33 22.13
N SER A 35 -12.76 11.40 21.39
CA SER A 35 -13.70 12.53 21.48
C SER A 35 -14.52 12.56 22.79
N GLY A 36 -14.40 11.54 23.65
CA GLY A 36 -15.08 11.48 24.94
C GLY A 36 -16.56 11.11 24.86
N ILE A 37 -17.02 10.61 23.71
CA ILE A 37 -18.42 10.21 23.51
C ILE A 37 -18.74 8.95 24.33
N PRO A 38 -19.89 8.89 25.03
CA PRO A 38 -20.29 7.70 25.78
C PRO A 38 -20.55 6.52 24.84
N MET A 39 -20.23 5.32 25.31
CA MET A 39 -20.19 4.10 24.49
C MET A 39 -21.50 3.81 23.73
N LYS A 40 -22.66 4.11 24.33
CA LYS A 40 -23.97 3.95 23.68
C LYS A 40 -24.12 4.85 22.44
N MET A 41 -23.69 6.11 22.55
CA MET A 41 -23.76 7.07 21.44
C MET A 41 -22.72 6.74 20.36
N ALA A 42 -21.55 6.22 20.75
CA ALA A 42 -20.55 5.74 19.81
C ALA A 42 -21.10 4.62 18.91
N PHE A 43 -21.84 3.65 19.47
CA PHE A 43 -22.46 2.59 18.67
C PHE A 43 -23.56 3.08 17.74
N LYS A 44 -24.34 4.08 18.15
CA LYS A 44 -25.35 4.72 17.29
C LYS A 44 -24.70 5.35 16.07
N ILE A 45 -23.60 6.09 16.28
CA ILE A 45 -22.84 6.74 15.20
C ILE A 45 -22.26 5.70 14.24
N ILE A 46 -21.59 4.66 14.75
CA ILE A 46 -21.05 3.54 13.95
C ILE A 46 -22.15 2.84 13.13
N SER A 47 -23.34 2.71 13.69
CA SER A 47 -24.46 2.04 13.02
C SER A 47 -25.01 2.83 11.84
N SER A 48 -24.90 4.16 11.86
CA SER A 48 -25.49 5.07 10.86
C SER A 48 -24.51 5.50 9.78
N ASP A 49 -23.21 5.38 10.02
CA ASP A 49 -22.18 5.90 9.13
C ASP A 49 -21.95 4.97 7.90
N PRO A 50 -22.01 5.50 6.65
CA PRO A 50 -21.73 4.75 5.43
C PRO A 50 -20.26 4.32 5.25
N ILE A 51 -19.32 4.83 6.05
CA ILE A 51 -17.89 4.49 5.96
C ILE A 51 -17.61 3.06 6.46
N VAL A 52 -18.45 2.54 7.35
CA VAL A 52 -18.35 1.19 7.91
C VAL A 52 -18.97 0.18 6.94
N ASP A 53 -18.30 -0.94 6.69
CA ASP A 53 -18.82 -1.98 5.80
C ASP A 53 -20.25 -2.41 6.18
N GLN A 54 -21.07 -2.73 5.16
CA GLN A 54 -22.48 -3.04 5.34
C GLN A 54 -22.70 -4.22 6.32
N GLY A 55 -21.75 -5.16 6.37
CA GLY A 55 -21.79 -6.27 7.33
C GLY A 55 -21.68 -5.80 8.78
N THR A 56 -20.71 -4.93 9.06
CA THR A 56 -20.42 -4.43 10.40
C THR A 56 -21.47 -3.44 10.90
N SER A 57 -21.93 -2.52 10.04
CA SER A 57 -23.03 -1.59 10.36
C SER A 57 -24.29 -2.34 10.81
N THR A 58 -24.63 -3.46 10.15
CA THR A 58 -25.80 -4.28 10.51
C THR A 58 -25.66 -4.91 11.91
N ILE A 59 -24.45 -5.34 12.29
CA ILE A 59 -24.17 -5.89 13.62
C ILE A 59 -24.34 -4.81 14.69
N PHE A 60 -23.76 -3.62 14.49
CA PHE A 60 -23.91 -2.50 15.42
C PHE A 60 -25.36 -2.02 15.54
N LYS A 61 -26.15 -1.99 14.44
CA LYS A 61 -27.60 -1.71 14.49
C LYS A 61 -28.35 -2.71 15.35
N LYS A 62 -28.04 -4.00 15.25
CA LYS A 62 -28.65 -5.04 16.10
C LYS A 62 -28.29 -4.83 17.56
N ILE A 63 -27.02 -4.55 17.86
CA ILE A 63 -26.56 -4.26 19.23
C ILE A 63 -27.33 -3.07 19.81
N GLN A 64 -27.43 -1.97 19.06
CA GLN A 64 -28.17 -0.80 19.49
C GLN A 64 -29.65 -1.13 19.74
N LEU A 65 -30.30 -1.84 18.83
CA LEU A 65 -31.71 -2.21 18.96
C LEU A 65 -31.95 -3.06 20.22
N LEU A 66 -31.11 -4.05 20.48
CA LEU A 66 -31.17 -4.91 21.67
C LEU A 66 -30.95 -4.14 22.98
N THR A 67 -30.05 -3.15 22.98
CA THR A 67 -29.74 -2.38 24.20
C THR A 67 -30.72 -1.23 24.43
N GLU A 68 -31.15 -0.50 23.40
CA GLU A 68 -32.05 0.66 23.54
C GLU A 68 -33.52 0.27 23.59
N LYS A 69 -33.99 -0.61 22.68
CA LYS A 69 -35.42 -0.96 22.61
C LYS A 69 -35.81 -2.10 23.54
N TRP A 70 -34.89 -3.04 23.79
CA TRP A 70 -35.19 -4.27 24.55
C TRP A 70 -34.56 -4.27 25.95
N GLY A 71 -33.81 -3.23 26.32
CA GLY A 71 -33.25 -3.08 27.67
C GLY A 71 -32.17 -4.10 28.05
N TYR A 72 -31.59 -4.82 27.07
CA TYR A 72 -30.53 -5.79 27.38
C TYR A 72 -29.24 -5.11 27.84
N VAL A 73 -28.59 -5.72 28.84
CA VAL A 73 -27.27 -5.31 29.32
C VAL A 73 -26.26 -5.34 28.17
N LEU A 74 -25.61 -4.21 27.92
CA LEU A 74 -24.71 -3.99 26.79
C LEU A 74 -23.62 -5.06 26.67
N ALA A 75 -23.04 -5.49 27.80
CA ALA A 75 -22.06 -6.56 27.83
C ALA A 75 -22.60 -7.89 27.26
N LYS A 76 -23.82 -8.28 27.62
CA LYS A 76 -24.45 -9.52 27.16
C LYS A 76 -24.75 -9.45 25.66
N THR A 77 -25.22 -8.29 25.17
CA THR A 77 -25.49 -8.04 23.75
C THR A 77 -24.21 -8.13 22.92
N LEU A 78 -23.12 -7.51 23.37
CA LEU A 78 -21.81 -7.60 22.70
C LEU A 78 -21.28 -9.03 22.64
N ARG A 79 -21.50 -9.83 23.68
CA ARG A 79 -21.08 -11.24 23.71
C ARG A 79 -21.88 -12.13 22.76
N ILE A 80 -23.11 -11.75 22.45
CA ILE A 80 -23.91 -12.42 21.41
C ILE A 80 -23.42 -11.97 20.03
N ALA A 81 -23.18 -10.67 19.85
CA ALA A 81 -22.63 -10.11 18.62
C ALA A 81 -21.24 -10.67 18.29
N SER A 82 -20.39 -10.92 19.29
CA SER A 82 -19.06 -11.53 19.10
C SER A 82 -19.13 -12.97 18.59
N LYS A 83 -20.18 -13.72 18.94
CA LYS A 83 -20.39 -15.08 18.41
C LYS A 83 -20.92 -15.04 16.98
N GLN A 84 -21.65 -13.99 16.62
CA GLN A 84 -22.19 -13.80 15.28
C GLN A 84 -21.15 -13.25 14.29
N SER A 85 -20.27 -12.36 14.76
CA SER A 85 -19.17 -11.80 13.99
C SER A 85 -17.96 -12.71 14.16
N GLY A 86 -17.69 -13.61 13.22
CA GLY A 86 -16.46 -14.41 13.26
C GLY A 86 -15.18 -13.56 13.10
N GLY A 87 -14.00 -14.17 13.30
CA GLY A 87 -12.70 -13.54 13.06
C GLY A 87 -12.30 -12.48 14.09
N ASP A 88 -11.45 -11.53 13.69
CA ASP A 88 -10.84 -10.54 14.58
C ASP A 88 -11.86 -9.52 15.12
N LEU A 89 -12.87 -9.17 14.33
CA LEU A 89 -13.98 -8.32 14.74
C LEU A 89 -14.80 -8.95 15.89
N GLY A 90 -15.01 -10.27 15.86
CA GLY A 90 -15.62 -11.01 16.95
C GLY A 90 -14.83 -10.96 18.23
N GLN A 91 -13.51 -11.15 18.12
CA GLN A 91 -12.64 -11.08 19.27
C GLN A 91 -12.57 -9.66 19.87
N LEU A 92 -12.61 -8.62 19.03
CA LEU A 92 -12.73 -7.23 19.46
C LEU A 92 -14.02 -7.02 20.26
N MET A 93 -15.16 -7.47 19.73
CA MET A 93 -16.47 -7.38 20.40
C MET A 93 -16.48 -8.15 21.74
N ALA A 94 -15.83 -9.31 21.80
CA ALA A 94 -15.70 -10.08 23.04
C ALA A 94 -14.85 -9.34 24.08
N ARG A 95 -13.68 -8.81 23.69
CA ARG A 95 -12.84 -7.99 24.58
C ARG A 95 -13.56 -6.74 25.06
N LEU A 96 -14.31 -6.08 24.17
CA LEU A 96 -15.12 -4.92 24.51
C LEU A 96 -16.27 -5.29 25.47
N SER A 97 -16.89 -6.47 25.33
CA SER A 97 -17.88 -7.00 26.30
C SER A 97 -17.30 -7.14 27.71
N HIS A 98 -16.08 -7.69 27.81
CA HIS A 98 -15.38 -7.84 29.09
C HIS A 98 -15.02 -6.48 29.70
N ALA A 99 -14.56 -5.53 28.89
CA ALA A 99 -14.25 -4.18 29.35
C ALA A 99 -15.49 -3.44 29.88
N VAL A 100 -16.63 -3.58 29.19
CA VAL A 100 -17.92 -3.03 29.65
C VAL A 100 -18.37 -3.67 30.96
N SER A 101 -18.20 -4.99 31.09
CA SER A 101 -18.57 -5.71 32.33
C SER A 101 -17.70 -5.27 33.52
N ALA A 102 -16.44 -4.92 33.26
CA ALA A 102 -15.50 -4.43 34.25
C ALA A 102 -15.64 -2.92 34.55
N GLY A 103 -16.57 -2.21 33.91
CA GLY A 103 -16.79 -0.77 34.12
C GLY A 103 -15.70 0.12 33.51
N ILE A 104 -14.88 -0.41 32.60
CA ILE A 104 -13.81 0.35 31.93
C ILE A 104 -14.43 1.35 30.96
N SER A 105 -13.90 2.59 30.95
CA SER A 105 -14.36 3.61 30.01
C SER A 105 -14.04 3.22 28.56
N LEU A 106 -14.85 3.67 27.61
CA LEU A 106 -14.59 3.41 26.19
C LEU A 106 -13.19 3.92 25.77
N LYS A 107 -12.79 5.08 26.30
CA LYS A 107 -11.50 5.72 26.03
C LYS A 107 -10.32 4.85 26.46
N ASP A 108 -10.38 4.28 27.67
CA ASP A 108 -9.28 3.47 28.19
C ASP A 108 -9.18 2.13 27.46
N PHE A 109 -10.32 1.49 27.18
CA PHE A 109 -10.36 0.26 26.38
C PHE A 109 -9.75 0.47 24.99
N VAL A 110 -10.22 1.50 24.29
CA VAL A 110 -9.74 1.90 22.97
C VAL A 110 -8.24 2.14 22.97
N LYS A 111 -7.74 2.86 23.98
CA LYS A 111 -6.32 3.21 24.07
C LYS A 111 -5.45 1.95 24.15
N ILE A 112 -5.84 0.98 24.98
CA ILE A 112 -5.13 -0.29 25.13
C ILE A 112 -5.21 -1.11 23.84
N GLU A 113 -6.40 -1.23 23.26
CA GLU A 113 -6.61 -2.04 22.06
C GLU A 113 -5.90 -1.45 20.84
N PHE A 114 -5.89 -0.12 20.70
CA PHE A 114 -5.16 0.59 19.65
C PHE A 114 -3.64 0.45 19.81
N GLN A 115 -3.11 0.55 21.04
CA GLN A 115 -1.69 0.29 21.31
C GLN A 115 -1.30 -1.15 20.96
N LYS A 116 -2.14 -2.12 21.30
CA LYS A 116 -1.94 -3.52 20.92
C LYS A 116 -1.94 -3.70 19.40
N PHE A 117 -2.87 -3.06 18.70
CA PHE A 117 -2.94 -3.10 17.25
C PHE A 117 -1.68 -2.51 16.59
N LEU A 118 -1.17 -1.39 17.11
CA LEU A 118 0.08 -0.79 16.65
C LEU A 118 1.28 -1.73 16.86
N ALA A 119 1.40 -2.34 18.05
CA ALA A 119 2.50 -3.27 18.36
C ALA A 119 2.47 -4.52 17.46
N VAL A 120 1.29 -5.08 17.20
CA VAL A 120 1.14 -6.21 16.26
C VAL A 120 1.51 -5.79 14.84
N SER A 121 1.05 -4.61 14.40
CA SER A 121 1.36 -4.09 13.07
C SER A 121 2.86 -3.82 12.88
N GLU A 122 3.53 -3.30 13.90
CA GLU A 122 4.98 -3.08 13.92
C GLU A 122 5.75 -4.40 13.83
N ALA A 123 5.35 -5.41 14.61
CA ALA A 123 5.96 -6.74 14.56
C ALA A 123 5.75 -7.42 13.20
N GLU A 124 4.57 -7.27 12.57
CA GLU A 124 4.33 -7.77 11.21
C GLU A 124 5.16 -7.04 10.15
N PHE A 125 5.32 -5.72 10.31
CA PHE A 125 6.17 -4.92 9.45
C PHE A 125 7.64 -5.35 9.57
N GLU A 126 8.16 -5.50 10.79
CA GLU A 126 9.53 -5.96 11.04
C GLU A 126 9.77 -7.36 10.46
N LYS A 127 8.84 -8.30 10.68
CA LYS A 127 8.89 -9.63 10.05
C LYS A 127 8.94 -9.56 8.53
N THR A 128 8.20 -8.61 7.93
CA THR A 128 8.22 -8.42 6.48
C THR A 128 9.56 -7.87 6.00
N VAL A 129 10.11 -6.88 6.71
CA VAL A 129 11.44 -6.31 6.41
C VAL A 129 12.51 -7.40 6.52
N GLU A 130 12.46 -8.22 7.56
CA GLU A 130 13.38 -9.33 7.76
C GLU A 130 13.28 -10.39 6.63
N ARG A 131 12.07 -10.71 6.16
CA ARG A 131 11.89 -11.59 5.00
C ARG A 131 12.52 -11.00 3.74
N VAL A 132 12.40 -9.69 3.52
CA VAL A 132 13.02 -9.00 2.38
C VAL A 132 14.54 -8.99 2.51
N LYS A 133 15.07 -8.77 3.72
CA LYS A 133 16.50 -8.82 4.00
C LYS A 133 17.09 -10.20 3.71
N ARG A 134 16.46 -11.27 4.20
CA ARG A 134 16.88 -12.65 3.91
C ARG A 134 16.84 -12.97 2.41
N LEU A 135 15.84 -12.48 1.68
CA LEU A 135 15.78 -12.64 0.24
C LEU A 135 16.94 -11.90 -0.46
N SER A 136 17.32 -10.71 0.03
CA SER A 136 18.47 -9.96 -0.48
C SER A 136 19.82 -10.63 -0.16
N GLU A 137 19.96 -11.23 1.01
CA GLU A 137 21.15 -12.00 1.40
C GLU A 137 21.28 -13.27 0.55
N ALA A 138 20.19 -14.04 0.41
CA ALA A 138 20.14 -15.21 -0.47
C ALA A 138 20.45 -14.86 -1.93
N TYR A 139 19.95 -13.71 -2.40
CA TYR A 139 20.29 -13.17 -3.72
C TYR A 139 21.79 -12.92 -3.88
N SER A 140 22.41 -12.23 -2.91
CA SER A 140 23.83 -11.89 -2.95
C SER A 140 24.71 -13.14 -2.93
N ALA A 141 24.29 -14.16 -2.18
CA ALA A 141 24.95 -15.46 -2.15
C ALA A 141 24.81 -16.21 -3.50
N LEU A 142 23.61 -16.28 -4.07
CA LEU A 142 23.38 -16.91 -5.38
C LEU A 142 24.18 -16.23 -6.49
N LEU A 143 24.21 -14.89 -6.51
CA LEU A 143 24.96 -14.13 -7.49
C LEU A 143 26.48 -14.42 -7.39
N SER A 144 27.00 -14.49 -6.15
CA SER A 144 28.42 -14.80 -5.91
C SER A 144 28.76 -16.23 -6.34
N SER A 145 27.93 -17.21 -5.98
CA SER A 145 28.10 -18.61 -6.40
C SER A 145 28.05 -18.75 -7.93
N MET A 146 27.12 -18.05 -8.59
CA MET A 146 27.01 -18.09 -10.04
C MET A 146 28.21 -17.41 -10.72
N GLY A 147 28.69 -16.31 -10.16
CA GLY A 147 29.92 -15.66 -10.62
C GLY A 147 31.14 -16.59 -10.52
N PHE A 148 31.29 -17.29 -9.39
CA PHE A 148 32.38 -18.25 -9.20
C PHE A 148 32.29 -19.44 -10.17
N LEU A 149 31.10 -20.00 -10.37
CA LEU A 149 30.87 -21.08 -11.33
C LEU A 149 31.17 -20.62 -12.76
N SER A 150 30.73 -19.41 -13.12
CA SER A 150 31.00 -18.83 -14.44
C SER A 150 32.49 -18.68 -14.72
N VAL A 151 33.27 -18.13 -13.76
CA VAL A 151 34.72 -18.02 -13.88
C VAL A 151 35.39 -19.39 -13.99
N SER A 152 34.93 -20.36 -13.19
CA SER A 152 35.47 -21.73 -13.22
C SER A 152 35.24 -22.42 -14.56
N PHE A 153 34.04 -22.27 -15.13
CA PHE A 153 33.74 -22.79 -16.48
C PHE A 153 34.54 -22.09 -17.57
N LEU A 154 34.78 -20.78 -17.43
CA LEU A 154 35.62 -20.04 -18.37
C LEU A 154 37.07 -20.55 -18.34
N LEU A 155 37.62 -20.81 -17.15
CA LEU A 155 38.97 -21.38 -17.00
C LEU A 155 39.03 -22.81 -17.57
N MET A 156 38.02 -23.64 -17.30
CA MET A 156 37.92 -24.99 -17.85
C MET A 156 37.88 -24.97 -19.39
N ALA A 157 37.09 -24.07 -19.97
CA ALA A 157 37.00 -23.87 -21.41
C ALA A 157 38.36 -23.50 -22.03
N MET A 158 39.10 -22.59 -21.39
CA MET A 158 40.41 -22.16 -21.85
C MET A 158 41.46 -23.29 -21.79
N ILE A 159 41.44 -24.10 -20.72
CA ILE A 159 42.43 -25.16 -20.53
C ILE A 159 42.17 -26.37 -21.44
N TYR A 160 40.92 -26.82 -21.54
CA TYR A 160 40.59 -28.07 -22.21
C TYR A 160 40.28 -27.91 -23.70
N GLY A 161 40.14 -26.67 -24.20
CA GLY A 161 39.75 -26.40 -25.60
C GLY A 161 38.40 -27.01 -26.01
N SER A 162 37.64 -27.51 -25.03
CA SER A 162 36.40 -28.25 -25.24
C SER A 162 35.23 -27.27 -25.24
N GLY A 163 34.99 -26.67 -26.41
CA GLY A 163 33.88 -25.76 -26.66
C GLY A 163 34.36 -24.45 -27.25
N GLU A 164 33.62 -23.97 -28.24
CA GLU A 164 33.78 -22.63 -28.79
C GLU A 164 33.65 -21.64 -27.62
N THR A 165 34.75 -20.98 -27.20
CA THR A 165 34.82 -20.16 -25.97
C THR A 165 33.69 -19.13 -25.87
N VAL A 166 33.21 -18.69 -27.02
CA VAL A 166 32.05 -17.80 -27.21
C VAL A 166 30.76 -18.40 -26.65
N THR A 167 30.51 -19.70 -26.82
CA THR A 167 29.30 -20.36 -26.30
C THR A 167 29.26 -20.39 -24.78
N ILE A 168 30.41 -20.65 -24.12
CA ILE A 168 30.51 -20.73 -22.65
C ILE A 168 30.39 -19.34 -22.03
N LEU A 169 30.94 -18.31 -22.68
CA LEU A 169 30.75 -16.91 -22.30
C LEU A 169 29.28 -16.48 -22.42
N ASN A 170 28.61 -16.87 -23.52
CA ASN A 170 27.20 -16.55 -23.75
C ASN A 170 26.27 -17.23 -22.72
N VAL A 171 26.51 -18.51 -22.40
CA VAL A 171 25.76 -19.23 -21.37
C VAL A 171 25.97 -18.60 -19.99
N SER A 172 27.20 -18.20 -19.67
CA SER A 172 27.52 -17.51 -18.42
C SER A 172 26.77 -16.19 -18.26
N VAL A 173 26.83 -15.30 -19.25
CA VAL A 173 26.14 -14.01 -19.25
C VAL A 173 24.63 -14.19 -19.15
N PHE A 174 24.07 -15.17 -19.87
CA PHE A 174 22.65 -15.51 -19.78
C PHE A 174 22.26 -16.02 -18.40
N SER A 175 23.09 -16.87 -17.80
CA SER A 175 22.80 -17.44 -16.48
C SER A 175 22.71 -16.36 -15.39
N ILE A 176 23.56 -15.33 -15.49
CA ILE A 176 23.52 -14.15 -14.62
C ILE A 176 22.28 -13.31 -14.91
N ALA A 177 21.96 -13.06 -16.19
CA ALA A 177 20.80 -12.29 -16.60
C ALA A 177 19.46 -12.96 -16.25
N ALA A 178 19.36 -14.29 -16.39
CA ALA A 178 18.20 -15.09 -16.02
C ALA A 178 18.00 -15.13 -14.50
N THR A 179 19.09 -15.23 -13.74
CA THR A 179 19.08 -15.08 -12.27
C THR A 179 18.55 -13.71 -11.89
N LEU A 180 19.09 -12.64 -12.50
CA LEU A 180 18.62 -11.26 -12.29
C LEU A 180 17.12 -11.11 -12.60
N GLY A 181 16.68 -11.62 -13.76
CA GLY A 181 15.30 -11.58 -14.23
C GLY A 181 14.32 -12.32 -13.31
N CYS A 182 14.65 -13.56 -12.95
CA CYS A 182 13.86 -14.39 -12.03
C CYS A 182 13.71 -13.72 -10.66
N ILE A 183 14.79 -13.14 -10.13
CA ILE A 183 14.76 -12.43 -8.86
C ILE A 183 13.98 -11.11 -8.95
N THR A 184 14.12 -10.31 -10.01
CA THR A 184 13.22 -9.15 -10.21
C THR A 184 11.76 -9.58 -10.26
N MET A 185 11.44 -10.72 -10.87
CA MET A 185 10.08 -11.25 -10.90
C MET A 185 9.59 -11.70 -9.51
N LEU A 186 10.46 -12.37 -8.74
CA LEU A 186 10.19 -12.73 -7.35
C LEU A 186 9.95 -11.48 -6.51
N PHE A 187 10.83 -10.48 -6.56
CA PHE A 187 10.63 -9.19 -5.89
C PHE A 187 9.32 -8.52 -6.31
N LEU A 188 8.96 -8.53 -7.61
CA LEU A 188 7.72 -7.95 -8.08
C LEU A 188 6.46 -8.67 -7.55
N ARG A 189 6.55 -9.98 -7.28
CA ARG A 189 5.46 -10.80 -6.73
C ARG A 189 5.42 -10.85 -5.20
N THR A 190 6.56 -10.82 -4.52
CA THR A 190 6.68 -10.94 -3.06
C THR A 190 6.56 -9.60 -2.35
N ASN A 191 6.85 -8.48 -3.02
CA ASN A 191 6.73 -7.17 -2.39
C ASN A 191 5.27 -6.89 -1.99
N ILE A 192 5.08 -6.65 -0.68
CA ILE A 192 3.95 -5.91 -0.15
C ILE A 192 4.11 -4.48 -0.67
N ARG A 193 3.58 -4.22 -1.87
CA ARG A 193 3.62 -2.90 -2.48
C ARG A 193 2.84 -1.94 -1.58
N ARG A 194 3.54 -1.09 -0.82
CA ARG A 194 2.94 0.17 -0.38
C ARG A 194 2.70 0.98 -1.65
N GLU A 195 1.44 1.10 -2.04
CA GLU A 195 1.04 1.99 -3.12
C GLU A 195 1.31 3.43 -2.68
N VAL A 196 2.49 3.96 -2.97
CA VAL A 196 2.88 5.35 -2.64
C VAL A 196 1.99 6.32 -3.41
N LEU A 197 1.67 6.00 -4.67
CA LEU A 197 0.80 6.81 -5.51
C LEU A 197 -0.65 6.34 -5.38
N HIS A 198 -1.59 7.28 -5.23
CA HIS A 198 -3.04 6.99 -5.22
C HIS A 198 -3.50 6.39 -6.56
N ARG A 199 -4.71 5.80 -6.68
CA ARG A 199 -5.20 5.15 -7.93
C ARG A 199 -6.40 5.89 -8.59
N ASN A 200 -6.61 7.15 -8.24
CA ASN A 200 -7.70 7.97 -8.80
C ASN A 200 -7.41 8.31 -10.29
N PRO A 201 -8.42 8.33 -11.18
CA PRO A 201 -8.27 8.81 -12.57
C PRO A 201 -7.79 10.25 -12.71
N ASN A 202 -8.00 11.13 -11.72
CA ASN A 202 -7.63 12.56 -11.79
C ASN A 202 -6.14 12.84 -11.51
N LYS A 203 -5.24 12.00 -12.03
CA LYS A 203 -3.79 12.22 -11.94
C LYS A 203 -3.30 13.09 -13.10
N PRO A 204 -2.13 13.75 -12.97
CA PRO A 204 -1.48 14.38 -14.11
C PRO A 204 -1.22 13.36 -15.23
N ASP A 205 -1.55 13.71 -16.48
CA ASP A 205 -1.51 12.81 -17.65
C ASP A 205 -0.15 12.13 -17.86
N GLY A 206 0.94 12.84 -17.54
CA GLY A 206 2.29 12.29 -17.58
C GLY A 206 2.50 11.09 -16.65
N LEU A 207 1.86 11.10 -15.48
CA LEU A 207 1.93 10.00 -14.51
C LEU A 207 1.07 8.80 -14.94
N ILE A 208 -0.09 9.06 -15.55
CA ILE A 208 -0.97 8.01 -16.10
C ILE A 208 -0.28 7.30 -17.26
N ARG A 209 0.39 8.06 -18.14
CA ARG A 209 1.15 7.51 -19.27
C ARG A 209 2.32 6.66 -18.77
N LEU A 210 3.07 7.14 -17.77
CA LEU A 210 4.14 6.36 -17.14
C LEU A 210 3.62 5.08 -16.47
N GLU A 211 2.52 5.14 -15.71
CA GLU A 211 1.94 3.97 -15.04
C GLU A 211 1.47 2.91 -16.06
N LYS A 212 0.83 3.37 -17.15
CA LYS A 212 0.40 2.50 -18.26
C LYS A 212 1.57 1.92 -19.04
N MET A 213 2.68 2.66 -19.21
CA MET A 213 3.88 2.18 -19.88
C MET A 213 4.71 1.22 -19.02
N THR A 214 4.64 1.31 -17.68
CA THR A 214 5.40 0.42 -16.78
C THR A 214 5.09 -1.07 -17.02
N LYS A 215 3.82 -1.44 -17.18
CA LYS A 215 3.39 -2.84 -17.32
C LYS A 215 3.86 -3.50 -18.63
N PRO A 216 3.64 -2.92 -19.83
CA PRO A 216 4.15 -3.48 -21.07
C PRO A 216 5.67 -3.39 -21.16
N LEU A 217 6.29 -2.34 -20.60
CA LEU A 217 7.75 -2.21 -20.61
C LEU A 217 8.40 -3.31 -19.78
N THR A 218 7.97 -3.51 -18.52
CA THR A 218 8.50 -4.59 -17.66
C THR A 218 8.24 -5.98 -18.23
N ALA A 219 7.08 -6.21 -18.86
CA ALA A 219 6.80 -7.46 -19.55
C ALA A 219 7.67 -7.67 -20.80
N SER A 220 7.91 -6.60 -21.57
CA SER A 220 8.77 -6.62 -22.76
C SER A 220 10.23 -6.86 -22.41
N THR A 221 10.75 -6.22 -21.36
CA THR A 221 12.13 -6.44 -20.89
C THR A 221 12.33 -7.88 -20.41
N LEU A 222 11.35 -8.44 -19.69
CA LEU A 222 11.40 -9.82 -19.22
C LEU A 222 11.27 -10.82 -20.38
N ALA A 223 10.40 -10.53 -21.36
CA ALA A 223 10.27 -11.35 -22.56
C ALA A 223 11.56 -11.34 -23.39
N LEU A 224 12.20 -10.18 -23.59
CA LEU A 224 13.49 -10.06 -24.28
C LEU A 224 14.63 -10.78 -23.55
N LEU A 225 14.66 -10.71 -22.22
CA LEU A 225 15.63 -11.44 -21.40
C LEU A 225 15.49 -12.97 -21.55
N ILE A 226 14.26 -13.48 -21.69
CA ILE A 226 13.98 -14.92 -21.80
C ILE A 226 14.11 -15.41 -23.25
N SER A 227 13.67 -14.62 -24.25
CA SER A 227 13.61 -15.03 -25.65
C SER A 227 14.88 -14.70 -26.46
N GLY A 228 15.67 -13.71 -26.04
CA GLY A 228 16.90 -13.30 -26.70
C GLY A 228 17.87 -14.45 -27.05
N PRO A 229 18.12 -15.42 -26.16
CA PRO A 229 19.04 -16.52 -26.44
C PRO A 229 18.52 -17.53 -27.48
N PHE A 230 17.20 -17.75 -27.56
CA PHE A 230 16.62 -18.65 -28.56
C PHE A 230 16.78 -18.10 -29.98
N ILE A 231 16.67 -16.77 -30.12
CA ILE A 231 16.85 -16.06 -31.39
C ILE A 231 18.34 -16.04 -31.78
N VAL A 232 19.23 -15.82 -30.81
CA VAL A 232 20.70 -15.79 -31.03
C VAL A 232 21.28 -17.18 -31.29
N GLY A 233 20.81 -18.22 -30.59
CA GLY A 233 21.23 -19.61 -30.84
C GLY A 233 20.85 -20.13 -32.24
N GLY A 234 19.77 -19.62 -32.81
CA GLY A 234 19.42 -19.87 -34.22
C GLY A 234 20.34 -19.16 -35.22
N PHE A 235 20.87 -17.98 -34.87
CA PHE A 235 21.76 -17.17 -35.72
C PHE A 235 23.24 -17.59 -35.66
N VAL A 236 23.72 -18.10 -34.52
CA VAL A 236 25.11 -18.57 -34.36
C VAL A 236 25.42 -19.77 -35.28
N ASN A 237 24.43 -20.59 -35.63
CA ASN A 237 24.58 -21.65 -36.64
C ASN A 237 24.85 -21.14 -38.07
N SER A 238 24.77 -19.83 -38.34
CA SER A 238 25.09 -19.23 -39.66
C SER A 238 26.54 -18.76 -39.82
N GLY A 239 27.46 -19.12 -38.89
CA GLY A 239 28.91 -19.05 -39.14
C GLY A 239 29.54 -17.66 -39.21
N GLY A 240 28.96 -16.65 -38.57
CA GLY A 240 29.54 -15.30 -38.52
C GLY A 240 30.20 -14.95 -37.18
N ASP A 241 31.39 -14.34 -37.21
CA ASP A 241 32.15 -13.74 -36.09
C ASP A 241 31.36 -12.68 -35.26
N TRP A 242 30.11 -12.43 -35.60
CA TRP A 242 29.18 -11.50 -34.94
C TRP A 242 28.61 -12.03 -33.61
N ALA A 243 28.94 -13.27 -33.24
CA ALA A 243 28.43 -13.97 -32.06
C ALA A 243 28.64 -13.20 -30.73
N MET A 244 29.75 -12.46 -30.59
CA MET A 244 30.01 -11.60 -29.41
C MET A 244 29.12 -10.35 -29.37
N LEU A 245 28.85 -9.72 -30.52
CA LEU A 245 27.99 -8.53 -30.59
C LEU A 245 26.53 -8.89 -30.32
N THR A 246 26.09 -10.07 -30.78
CA THR A 246 24.72 -10.58 -30.63
C THR A 246 24.35 -10.98 -29.20
N ALA A 247 25.31 -11.38 -28.36
CA ALA A 247 25.06 -11.70 -26.96
C ALA A 247 24.99 -10.46 -26.05
N ALA A 248 25.71 -9.39 -26.40
CA ALA A 248 25.68 -8.12 -25.69
C ALA A 248 24.46 -7.25 -26.07
N LEU A 249 23.97 -7.35 -27.31
CA LEU A 249 22.84 -6.58 -27.85
C LEU A 249 21.55 -6.65 -26.99
N PRO A 250 21.10 -7.82 -26.48
CA PRO A 250 19.91 -7.89 -25.62
C PRO A 250 20.09 -7.12 -24.31
N LEU A 251 21.27 -7.18 -23.69
CA LEU A 251 21.56 -6.45 -22.45
C LEU A 251 21.66 -4.94 -22.69
N LEU A 252 22.25 -4.54 -23.82
CA LEU A 252 22.48 -3.14 -24.18
C LEU A 252 21.21 -2.44 -24.65
N THR A 253 20.25 -3.17 -25.23
CA THR A 253 18.97 -2.63 -25.71
C THR A 253 17.84 -2.74 -24.68
N ALA A 254 17.86 -3.77 -23.82
CA ALA A 254 16.82 -3.95 -22.79
C ALA A 254 17.02 -3.03 -21.57
N SER A 255 18.26 -2.69 -21.22
CA SER A 255 18.57 -1.91 -20.02
C SER A 255 18.22 -0.41 -20.07
N PRO A 256 18.50 0.34 -21.16
CA PRO A 256 18.29 1.79 -21.19
C PRO A 256 16.82 2.23 -21.02
N PRO A 257 15.82 1.62 -21.69
CA PRO A 257 14.42 2.02 -21.52
C PRO A 257 13.94 1.85 -20.08
N LEU A 258 14.40 0.79 -19.39
CA LEU A 258 14.03 0.52 -18.01
C LEU A 258 14.66 1.52 -17.04
N LEU A 259 15.94 1.85 -17.24
CA LEU A 259 16.65 2.85 -16.44
C LEU A 259 16.03 4.24 -16.59
N ILE A 260 15.72 4.65 -17.82
CA ILE A 260 15.08 5.95 -18.10
C ILE A 260 13.69 6.00 -17.45
N HIS A 261 12.90 4.93 -17.62
CA HIS A 261 11.56 4.83 -17.01
C HIS A 261 11.61 4.85 -15.48
N GLY A 262 12.57 4.14 -14.89
CA GLY A 262 12.82 4.13 -13.45
C GLY A 262 13.24 5.51 -12.93
N PHE A 263 14.14 6.21 -13.64
CA PHE A 263 14.58 7.54 -13.25
C PHE A 263 13.44 8.57 -13.33
N LEU A 264 12.66 8.57 -14.40
CA LEU A 264 11.47 9.43 -14.53
C LEU A 264 10.44 9.13 -13.42
N GLY A 265 10.16 7.85 -13.15
CA GLY A 265 9.26 7.43 -12.08
C GLY A 265 9.74 7.87 -10.69
N SER A 266 11.05 7.79 -10.43
CA SER A 266 11.63 8.15 -9.14
C SER A 266 11.36 9.61 -8.74
N LYS A 267 11.31 10.54 -9.71
CA LYS A 267 11.01 11.95 -9.44
C LYS A 267 9.59 12.14 -8.90
N TRP A 268 8.61 11.46 -9.49
CA TRP A 268 7.21 11.50 -9.06
C TRP A 268 7.03 10.85 -7.69
N VAL A 269 7.69 9.73 -7.46
CA VAL A 269 7.68 9.04 -6.15
C VAL A 269 8.30 9.94 -5.08
N LYS A 270 9.47 10.51 -5.32
CA LYS A 270 10.13 11.45 -4.39
C LYS A 270 9.24 12.64 -4.06
N LYS A 271 8.53 13.21 -5.05
CA LYS A 271 7.56 14.29 -4.83
C LYS A 271 6.42 13.83 -3.91
N ALA A 272 5.80 12.69 -4.19
CA ALA A 272 4.73 12.15 -3.35
C ALA A 272 5.21 11.84 -1.92
N THR A 273 6.40 11.25 -1.76
CA THR A 273 7.01 10.98 -0.46
C THR A 273 7.33 12.25 0.31
N SER A 274 7.83 13.29 -0.38
CA SER A 274 8.06 14.59 0.26
C SER A 274 6.74 15.19 0.78
N SER A 275 5.65 15.07 0.02
CA SER A 275 4.34 15.52 0.47
C SER A 275 3.79 14.70 1.64
N GLU A 276 4.05 13.38 1.68
CA GLU A 276 3.67 12.51 2.81
C GLU A 276 4.36 12.90 4.11
N ALA A 277 5.63 13.32 4.05
CA ALA A 277 6.41 13.67 5.25
C ALA A 277 5.79 14.84 6.04
N TYR A 278 5.23 15.83 5.36
CA TYR A 278 4.58 16.99 5.99
C TYR A 278 3.08 16.79 6.26
N LEU A 279 2.48 15.70 5.77
CA LEU A 279 1.05 15.43 5.90
C LEU A 279 0.56 15.33 7.36
N PRO A 280 1.26 14.66 8.30
CA PRO A 280 0.80 14.60 9.70
C PRO A 280 0.78 15.97 10.38
N MET A 281 1.80 16.80 10.11
CA MET A 281 1.87 18.17 10.62
C MET A 281 0.73 19.03 10.06
N LEU A 282 0.46 18.90 8.76
CA LEU A 282 -0.68 19.57 8.13
C LEU A 282 -1.99 19.14 8.77
N MET A 283 -2.20 17.84 8.97
CA MET A 283 -3.48 17.34 9.52
C MET A 283 -3.69 17.76 10.97
N LYS A 284 -2.62 17.73 11.78
CA LYS A 284 -2.66 18.22 13.16
C LYS A 284 -3.02 19.71 13.19
N SER A 285 -2.27 20.53 12.47
CA SER A 285 -2.49 21.99 12.47
C SER A 285 -3.85 22.37 11.88
N LEU A 286 -4.29 21.72 10.79
CA LEU A 286 -5.63 21.94 10.25
C LEU A 286 -6.72 21.60 11.28
N GLY A 287 -6.56 20.50 12.04
CA GLY A 287 -7.45 20.14 13.14
C GLY A 287 -7.48 21.19 14.25
N ASP A 288 -6.31 21.64 14.71
CA ASP A 288 -6.17 22.67 15.75
C ASP A 288 -6.82 24.00 15.31
N TYR A 289 -6.57 24.43 14.08
CA TYR A 289 -7.15 25.67 13.55
C TYR A 289 -8.65 25.57 13.26
N ILE A 290 -9.17 24.40 12.85
CA ILE A 290 -10.62 24.18 12.70
C ILE A 290 -11.30 24.25 14.08
N ALA A 291 -10.69 23.69 15.12
CA ALA A 291 -11.22 23.75 16.48
C ALA A 291 -11.33 25.20 16.99
N VAL A 292 -10.40 26.09 16.60
CA VAL A 292 -10.43 27.51 17.00
C VAL A 292 -11.35 28.35 16.12
N THR A 293 -11.32 28.15 14.81
CA THR A 293 -12.00 29.06 13.85
C THR A 293 -13.40 28.59 13.44
N GLY A 294 -13.76 27.33 13.71
CA GLY A 294 -15.05 26.74 13.34
C GLY A 294 -15.28 26.56 11.84
N SER A 295 -14.32 26.93 10.98
CA SER A 295 -14.45 26.85 9.52
C SER A 295 -13.15 26.43 8.86
N VAL A 296 -13.23 25.45 7.95
CA VAL A 296 -12.08 24.94 7.17
C VAL A 296 -11.41 26.05 6.35
N TYR A 297 -12.18 27.05 5.89
CA TYR A 297 -11.63 28.17 5.14
C TYR A 297 -10.75 29.07 6.00
N ASN A 298 -11.24 29.46 7.18
CA ASN A 298 -10.48 30.30 8.11
C ASN A 298 -9.25 29.55 8.64
N ALA A 299 -9.38 28.24 8.88
CA ALA A 299 -8.26 27.38 9.24
C ALA A 299 -7.19 27.33 8.14
N ALA A 300 -7.60 27.11 6.87
CA ALA A 300 -6.66 27.12 5.74
C ALA A 300 -5.96 28.48 5.60
N LYS A 301 -6.66 29.60 5.82
CA LYS A 301 -6.08 30.95 5.79
C LYS A 301 -5.04 31.16 6.90
N MET A 302 -5.28 30.65 8.10
CA MET A 302 -4.30 30.71 9.19
C MET A 302 -3.08 29.82 8.91
N MET A 303 -3.28 28.66 8.29
CA MET A 303 -2.18 27.79 7.86
C MET A 303 -1.29 28.43 6.80
N MET A 304 -1.82 29.29 5.92
CA MET A 304 -1.00 30.01 4.94
C MET A 304 0.06 30.93 5.58
N LEU A 305 -0.07 31.26 6.86
CA LEU A 305 0.92 32.04 7.60
C LEU A 305 2.12 31.21 8.06
N SER A 306 2.02 29.87 8.03
CA SER A 306 3.07 28.94 8.44
C SER A 306 3.68 28.24 7.23
N ASP A 307 4.97 27.88 7.31
CA ASP A 307 5.67 27.20 6.22
C ASP A 307 5.59 25.67 6.35
N TYR A 308 4.92 25.03 5.38
CA TYR A 308 4.79 23.57 5.21
C TYR A 308 5.53 23.05 3.97
N GLY A 309 6.47 23.84 3.42
CA GLY A 309 7.31 23.47 2.29
C GLY A 309 6.50 23.09 1.03
N PRO A 310 6.56 21.82 0.56
CA PRO A 310 5.90 21.41 -0.68
C PRO A 310 4.36 21.48 -0.63
N LEU A 311 3.76 21.62 0.57
CA LEU A 311 2.30 21.68 0.73
C LEU A 311 1.75 23.10 0.72
N ASN A 312 2.58 24.16 0.79
CA ASN A 312 2.09 25.55 0.84
C ASN A 312 1.18 25.88 -0.34
N ARG A 313 1.59 25.50 -1.55
CA ARG A 313 0.78 25.68 -2.77
C ARG A 313 -0.55 24.91 -2.71
N LEU A 314 -0.58 23.75 -2.05
CA LEU A 314 -1.81 22.96 -1.89
C LEU A 314 -2.77 23.62 -0.89
N ILE A 315 -2.24 24.23 0.18
CA ILE A 315 -3.03 24.97 1.17
C ILE A 315 -3.62 26.24 0.55
N GLU A 316 -2.83 26.97 -0.26
CA GLU A 316 -3.30 28.15 -1.00
C GLU A 316 -4.42 27.78 -2.00
N ASN A 317 -4.24 26.69 -2.75
CA ASN A 317 -5.27 26.16 -3.64
C ASN A 317 -6.54 25.77 -2.87
N LEU A 318 -6.39 25.15 -1.69
CA LEU A 318 -7.51 24.79 -0.83
C LEU A 318 -8.28 26.04 -0.38
N ALA A 319 -7.59 27.06 0.13
CA ALA A 319 -8.21 28.31 0.55
C ALA A 319 -8.93 29.01 -0.60
N THR A 320 -8.33 29.02 -1.79
CA THR A 320 -8.92 29.60 -3.01
C THR A 320 -10.19 28.85 -3.44
N ARG A 321 -10.18 27.51 -3.39
CA ARG A 321 -11.35 26.67 -3.70
C ARG A 321 -12.50 26.89 -2.72
N LEU A 322 -12.19 27.00 -1.43
CA LEU A 322 -13.17 27.26 -0.38
C LEU A 322 -13.75 28.67 -0.51
N LYS A 323 -12.93 29.67 -0.88
CA LYS A 323 -13.39 31.03 -1.20
C LYS A 323 -14.33 31.07 -2.40
N ALA A 324 -14.10 30.20 -3.39
CA ALA A 324 -14.96 30.06 -4.57
C ALA A 324 -16.30 29.33 -4.28
N GLY A 325 -16.57 28.93 -3.04
CA GLY A 325 -17.81 28.26 -2.64
C GLY A 325 -17.85 26.76 -2.91
N ILE A 326 -16.71 26.14 -3.20
CA ILE A 326 -16.64 24.66 -3.37
C ILE A 326 -16.90 24.01 -1.99
N PRO A 327 -17.75 22.97 -1.91
CA PRO A 327 -18.03 22.30 -0.65
C PRO A 327 -16.75 21.74 -0.01
N GLN A 328 -16.64 21.88 1.31
CA GLN A 328 -15.41 21.58 2.07
C GLN A 328 -14.89 20.15 1.82
N ASN A 329 -15.78 19.17 1.77
CA ASN A 329 -15.46 17.78 1.45
C ASN A 329 -14.73 17.66 0.10
N LEU A 330 -15.29 18.28 -0.95
CA LEU A 330 -14.75 18.15 -2.30
C LEU A 330 -13.43 18.91 -2.44
N ALA A 331 -13.31 20.06 -1.78
CA ALA A 331 -12.06 20.84 -1.75
C ALA A 331 -10.92 20.05 -1.08
N LEU A 332 -11.18 19.42 0.06
CA LEU A 332 -10.21 18.56 0.78
C LEU A 332 -9.87 17.30 -0.01
N ARG A 333 -10.86 16.66 -0.63
CA ARG A 333 -10.64 15.49 -1.50
C ARG A 333 -9.76 15.84 -2.69
N ASN A 334 -9.98 17.00 -3.32
CA ASN A 334 -9.15 17.48 -4.42
C ASN A 334 -7.72 17.78 -3.98
N MET A 335 -7.55 18.39 -2.81
CA MET A 335 -6.23 18.57 -2.21
C MET A 335 -5.52 17.23 -2.02
N GLY A 336 -6.21 16.20 -1.52
CA GLY A 336 -5.66 14.85 -1.37
C GLY A 336 -5.21 14.21 -2.69
N ILE A 337 -5.89 14.50 -3.81
CA ILE A 337 -5.48 14.06 -5.16
C ILE A 337 -4.18 14.76 -5.58
N GLU A 338 -4.09 16.08 -5.34
CA GLU A 338 -2.91 16.88 -5.70
C GLU A 338 -1.66 16.54 -4.88
N THR A 339 -1.82 15.98 -3.68
CA THR A 339 -0.72 15.45 -2.87
C THR A 339 0.02 14.30 -3.57
N LEU A 340 -0.58 13.66 -4.59
CA LEU A 340 -0.09 12.48 -5.32
C LEU A 340 0.05 11.19 -4.48
N SER A 341 0.21 11.33 -3.17
CA SER A 341 0.24 10.26 -2.19
C SER A 341 -1.10 9.54 -2.03
N ASN A 342 -1.06 8.21 -1.87
CA ASN A 342 -2.23 7.41 -1.47
C ASN A 342 -2.66 7.68 -0.02
N LEU A 343 -1.70 7.84 0.89
CA LEU A 343 -2.00 8.17 2.29
C LEU A 343 -2.65 9.55 2.38
N GLY A 344 -2.11 10.54 1.68
CA GLY A 344 -2.67 11.89 1.62
C GLY A 344 -4.08 11.91 1.04
N TYR A 345 -4.30 11.19 -0.07
CA TYR A 345 -5.63 11.05 -0.66
C TYR A 345 -6.64 10.48 0.34
N ARG A 346 -6.32 9.36 1.00
CA ARG A 346 -7.22 8.71 1.95
C ARG A 346 -7.47 9.55 3.20
N ALA A 347 -6.41 10.13 3.78
CA ALA A 347 -6.53 10.92 4.99
C ALA A 347 -7.40 12.16 4.75
N LEU A 348 -7.13 12.93 3.69
CA LEU A 348 -7.88 14.15 3.38
C LEU A 348 -9.30 13.86 2.86
N SER A 349 -9.53 12.74 2.18
CA SER A 349 -10.88 12.33 1.79
C SER A 349 -11.72 11.97 3.01
N ILE A 350 -11.18 11.18 3.94
CA ILE A 350 -11.88 10.80 5.18
C ILE A 350 -12.13 12.06 6.01
N PHE A 351 -11.13 12.93 6.15
CA PHE A 351 -11.28 14.19 6.89
C PHE A 351 -12.39 15.08 6.30
N GLY A 352 -12.45 15.19 4.96
CA GLY A 352 -13.51 15.93 4.28
C GLY A 352 -14.90 15.30 4.41
N GLU A 353 -14.99 13.96 4.53
CA GLU A 353 -16.25 13.26 4.79
C GLU A 353 -16.75 13.47 6.21
N THR A 354 -15.86 13.52 7.20
CA THR A 354 -16.22 13.77 8.62
C THR A 354 -16.68 15.19 8.91
N LEU A 355 -16.44 16.14 8.00
CA LEU A 355 -16.82 17.55 8.13
C LEU A 355 -18.15 17.89 7.45
N LYS A 356 -18.87 16.89 6.90
CA LYS A 356 -20.27 17.03 6.47
C LYS A 356 -21.19 17.07 7.69
#